data_AF-A0A1B3E2D1-F1
#
_entry.id   AF-A0A1B3E2D1-F1
#
_cell.length_a   1.000
_cell.length_b   1.000
_cell.length_c   1.000
_cell.angle_alpha   90.00
_cell.angle_beta   90.00
_cell.angle_gamma   90.00
#
_symmetry.space_group_name_H-M   'P 1'
#
loop_
_entity.id
_entity.type
_entity.pdbx_description
1 polymer ?
#
loop_
_entity_poly.entity_id
_entity_poly.type
_entity_poly.pdbx_seq_one_letter_code
_entity_poly.pdbx_strand_id
1 'polypeptide(L)'
;MAFRPLPARSPASLLREEKPLRALFNEAQRIDQLQQLLASQLQPAAREHCHVASWREGRLLLIVTDGHWATRLRYQQARLLRQLKGFEAFAGLERIVFKVQPSFTPNSAPTSEGRLSPTAAESLQATAETVTDPRLRQALERLARHGKPQD
;
A
#
# COMPACT_ATOMS: atom_id res chain seq x y z
N MET A 1 23.29 -4.72 -39.34
CA MET A 1 22.77 -5.84 -38.51
C MET A 1 21.39 -5.45 -38.03
N ALA A 2 20.34 -6.19 -38.44
CA ALA A 2 18.96 -5.85 -38.07
C ALA A 2 18.67 -6.36 -36.64
N PHE A 3 18.35 -5.44 -35.73
CA PHE A 3 17.87 -5.78 -34.39
C PHE A 3 16.48 -6.43 -34.53
N ARG A 4 16.39 -7.72 -34.21
CA ARG A 4 15.11 -8.44 -34.18
C ARG A 4 14.64 -8.46 -32.72
N PRO A 5 13.57 -7.72 -32.36
CA PRO A 5 13.10 -7.73 -30.99
C PRO A 5 12.66 -9.14 -30.61
N LEU A 6 12.97 -9.54 -29.37
CA LEU A 6 12.53 -10.81 -28.82
C LEU A 6 10.99 -10.87 -28.83
N PRO A 7 10.39 -12.04 -29.10
CA PRO A 7 8.94 -12.17 -29.10
C PRO A 7 8.38 -11.82 -27.72
N ALA A 8 7.34 -10.98 -27.70
CA ALA A 8 6.66 -10.60 -26.46
C ALA A 8 6.15 -11.86 -25.74
N ARG A 9 6.57 -12.02 -24.48
CA ARG A 9 6.13 -13.12 -23.61
C ARG A 9 5.13 -12.60 -22.59
N SER A 10 4.19 -13.44 -22.19
CA SER A 10 3.28 -13.11 -21.09
C SER A 10 4.06 -13.00 -19.77
N PRO A 11 3.75 -12.04 -18.88
CA PRO A 11 4.39 -11.99 -17.56
C PRO A 11 4.21 -13.30 -16.77
N ALA A 12 3.05 -13.95 -16.92
CA ALA A 12 2.74 -15.22 -16.26
C ALA A 12 3.56 -16.42 -16.77
N SER A 13 4.10 -16.38 -17.99
CA SER A 13 5.01 -17.42 -18.50
C SER A 13 6.42 -17.22 -17.95
N LEU A 14 6.90 -15.98 -17.90
CA LEU A 14 8.19 -15.63 -17.30
C LEU A 14 8.27 -16.01 -15.82
N LEU A 15 7.20 -15.75 -15.06
CA LEU A 15 7.11 -16.10 -13.64
C LEU A 15 7.12 -17.62 -13.40
N ARG A 16 6.76 -18.44 -14.41
CA ARG A 16 6.72 -19.91 -14.30
C ARG A 16 7.98 -20.60 -14.81
N GLU A 17 8.80 -19.92 -15.61
CA GLU A 17 10.03 -20.47 -16.21
C GLU A 17 11.18 -20.53 -15.18
N GLU A 18 11.37 -19.47 -14.40
CA GLU A 18 12.43 -19.39 -13.40
C GLU A 18 12.06 -20.10 -12.09
N LYS A 19 12.90 -21.03 -11.62
CA LYS A 19 12.66 -21.82 -10.39
C LYS A 19 12.26 -20.99 -9.16
N PRO A 20 12.98 -19.91 -8.77
CA PRO A 20 12.60 -19.14 -7.58
C PRO A 20 11.27 -18.39 -7.77
N LEU A 21 11.01 -17.87 -8.98
CA LEU A 21 9.78 -17.13 -9.28
C LEU A 21 8.57 -18.06 -9.30
N ARG A 22 8.74 -19.28 -9.83
CA ARG A 22 7.67 -20.28 -9.86
C ARG A 22 7.23 -20.67 -8.45
N ALA A 23 8.17 -20.85 -7.52
CA ALA A 23 7.85 -21.17 -6.13
C ALA A 23 7.04 -20.04 -5.45
N LEU A 24 7.46 -18.79 -5.64
CA LEU A 24 6.75 -17.62 -5.13
C LEU A 24 5.36 -17.48 -5.75
N PHE A 25 5.25 -17.69 -7.06
CA PHE A 25 3.97 -17.62 -7.77
C PHE A 25 3.00 -18.69 -7.29
N ASN A 26 3.46 -19.93 -7.10
CA ASN A 26 2.64 -21.01 -6.57
C ASN A 26 2.15 -20.70 -5.14
N GLU A 27 3.01 -20.15 -4.28
CA GLU A 27 2.59 -19.77 -2.92
C GLU A 27 1.58 -18.61 -2.95
N ALA A 28 1.76 -17.62 -3.83
CA ALA A 28 0.79 -16.55 -4.01
C ALA A 28 -0.57 -17.08 -4.48
N GLN A 29 -0.60 -18.00 -5.46
CA GLN A 29 -1.82 -18.65 -5.90
C GLN A 29 -2.48 -19.47 -4.78
N ARG A 30 -1.69 -20.17 -3.97
CA ARG A 30 -2.18 -20.91 -2.81
C ARG A 30 -2.85 -19.97 -1.81
N ILE A 31 -2.21 -18.85 -1.47
CA ILE A 31 -2.78 -17.85 -0.56
C ILE A 31 -4.07 -17.26 -1.13
N ASP A 32 -4.12 -16.97 -2.43
CA ASP A 32 -5.33 -16.44 -3.08
C ASP A 32 -6.51 -17.42 -3.01
N GLN A 33 -6.28 -18.71 -3.26
CA GLN A 33 -7.31 -19.74 -3.10
C GLN A 33 -7.83 -19.82 -1.67
N LEU A 34 -6.93 -19.78 -0.68
CA LEU A 34 -7.31 -19.75 0.74
C LEU A 34 -8.09 -18.47 1.09
N GLN A 35 -7.72 -17.33 0.50
CA GLN A 35 -8.42 -16.06 0.68
C GLN A 35 -9.86 -16.14 0.15
N GLN A 36 -10.08 -16.75 -1.02
CA GLN A 36 -11.42 -16.92 -1.58
C GLN A 36 -12.31 -17.80 -0.68
N LEU A 37 -11.77 -18.91 -0.19
CA LEU A 37 -12.48 -19.78 0.75
C LEU A 37 -12.81 -19.06 2.06
N LEU A 38 -11.86 -18.31 2.62
CA LEU A 38 -12.10 -17.48 3.79
C LEU A 38 -13.22 -16.45 3.54
N ALA A 39 -13.14 -15.71 2.43
CA ALA A 39 -14.10 -14.67 2.07
C ALA A 39 -15.53 -15.22 1.90
N SER A 40 -15.67 -16.48 1.45
CA SER A 40 -16.97 -17.16 1.36
C SER A 40 -17.64 -17.37 2.72
N GLN A 41 -16.85 -17.47 3.81
CA GLN A 41 -17.35 -17.66 5.18
C GLN A 41 -17.51 -16.34 5.94
N LEU A 42 -16.98 -15.24 5.41
CA LEU A 42 -17.08 -13.91 5.99
C LEU A 42 -18.31 -13.15 5.49
N GLN A 43 -18.83 -12.28 6.37
CA GLN A 43 -19.83 -11.28 5.98
C GLN A 43 -19.23 -10.34 4.92
N PRO A 44 -20.01 -9.85 3.94
CA PRO A 44 -19.51 -8.98 2.87
C PRO A 44 -18.65 -7.81 3.38
N ALA A 45 -19.12 -7.13 4.43
CA ALA A 45 -18.43 -6.00 5.04
C ALA A 45 -17.08 -6.35 5.71
N ALA A 46 -16.82 -7.62 6.05
CA ALA A 46 -15.57 -8.03 6.69
C ALA A 46 -14.49 -8.46 5.68
N ARG A 47 -14.85 -8.70 4.41
CA ARG A 47 -13.96 -9.30 3.40
C ARG A 47 -12.77 -8.40 3.06
N GLU A 48 -13.01 -7.10 2.98
CA GLU A 48 -11.97 -6.10 2.67
C GLU A 48 -11.05 -5.82 3.86
N HIS A 49 -11.43 -6.26 5.06
CA HIS A 49 -10.71 -5.98 6.29
C HIS A 49 -9.97 -7.20 6.83
N CYS A 50 -10.02 -8.35 6.17
CA CYS A 50 -9.45 -9.60 6.67
C CYS A 50 -8.76 -10.40 5.55
N HIS A 51 -7.45 -10.58 5.68
CA HIS A 51 -6.62 -11.24 4.68
C HIS A 51 -5.84 -12.43 5.25
N VAL A 52 -5.70 -13.51 4.47
CA VAL A 52 -4.83 -14.63 4.80
C VAL A 52 -3.37 -14.19 4.66
N ALA A 53 -2.59 -14.29 5.73
CA ALA A 53 -1.15 -14.04 5.69
C ALA A 53 -0.32 -15.31 5.70
N SER A 54 -0.77 -16.34 6.41
CA SER A 54 -0.09 -17.64 6.44
C SER A 54 -1.02 -18.75 6.88
N TRP A 55 -0.85 -19.93 6.30
CA TRP A 55 -1.50 -21.17 6.70
C TRP A 55 -0.47 -22.28 6.76
N ARG A 56 -0.05 -22.66 7.98
CA ARG A 56 0.98 -23.66 8.27
C ARG A 56 0.75 -24.27 9.67
N GLU A 57 1.10 -25.54 9.87
CA GLU A 57 1.13 -26.18 11.19
C GLU A 57 -0.16 -26.00 12.01
N GLY A 58 -1.33 -26.17 11.38
CA GLY A 58 -2.61 -26.01 12.08
C GLY A 58 -2.97 -24.58 12.48
N ARG A 59 -2.17 -23.58 12.09
CA ARG A 59 -2.35 -22.17 12.46
C ARG A 59 -2.64 -21.32 11.22
N LEU A 60 -3.83 -20.73 11.20
CA LEU A 60 -4.24 -19.73 10.21
C LEU A 60 -4.00 -18.32 10.75
N LEU A 61 -3.05 -17.60 10.17
CA LEU A 61 -2.79 -16.20 10.50
C LEU A 61 -3.58 -15.30 9.55
N LEU A 62 -4.44 -14.48 10.14
CA LEU A 62 -5.23 -13.47 9.45
C LEU A 62 -4.73 -12.07 9.83
N ILE A 63 -4.51 -11.25 8.81
CA ILE A 63 -4.22 -9.83 8.95
C ILE A 63 -5.53 -9.08 8.89
N VAL A 64 -5.73 -8.20 9.88
CA VAL A 64 -6.94 -7.39 10.00
C VAL A 64 -6.55 -5.92 9.93
N THR A 65 -7.30 -5.11 9.18
CA THR A 65 -6.97 -3.69 8.96
C THR A 65 -7.07 -2.84 10.23
N ASP A 66 -8.01 -3.11 11.14
CA ASP A 66 -8.17 -2.35 12.37
C ASP A 66 -8.65 -3.20 13.56
N GLY A 67 -8.61 -2.58 14.75
CA GLY A 67 -9.01 -3.23 16.01
C GLY A 67 -10.50 -3.53 16.12
N HIS A 68 -11.37 -2.76 15.45
CA HIS A 68 -12.82 -2.98 15.48
C HIS A 68 -13.15 -4.31 14.79
N TRP A 69 -12.64 -4.52 13.59
CA TRP A 69 -12.83 -5.79 12.87
C TRP A 69 -12.15 -6.97 13.58
N ALA A 70 -10.97 -6.78 14.16
CA ALA A 70 -10.29 -7.86 14.86
C ALA A 70 -11.07 -8.34 16.09
N THR A 71 -11.70 -7.41 16.82
CA THR A 71 -12.56 -7.73 17.96
C THR A 71 -13.80 -8.50 17.52
N ARG A 72 -14.48 -8.04 16.45
CA ARG A 72 -15.66 -8.73 15.89
C ARG A 72 -15.33 -10.15 15.41
N LEU A 73 -14.21 -10.31 14.70
CA LEU A 73 -13.77 -11.62 14.21
C LEU A 73 -13.38 -12.56 15.36
N ARG A 74 -12.77 -12.05 16.44
CA ARG A 74 -12.51 -12.84 17.65
C ARG A 74 -13.78 -13.39 18.29
N TYR A 75 -14.83 -12.56 18.41
CA TYR A 75 -16.12 -13.05 18.91
C TYR A 75 -16.74 -14.14 18.02
N GLN A 76 -16.48 -14.08 16.70
CA GLN A 76 -16.97 -15.09 15.75
C GLN A 76 -15.97 -16.24 15.52
N GLN A 77 -14.83 -16.28 16.23
CA GLN A 77 -13.72 -17.20 15.94
C GLN A 77 -14.16 -18.66 16.01
N ALA A 78 -14.95 -19.06 17.02
CA ALA A 78 -15.41 -20.44 17.16
C ALA A 78 -16.34 -20.86 16.00
N ARG A 79 -17.16 -19.94 15.47
CA ARG A 79 -17.98 -20.20 14.29
C ARG A 79 -17.10 -20.32 13.04
N LEU A 80 -16.23 -19.34 12.83
CA LEU A 80 -15.34 -19.29 11.68
C LEU A 80 -14.41 -20.51 11.62
N LEU A 81 -13.84 -20.92 12.75
CA LEU A 81 -13.01 -22.13 12.86
C LEU A 81 -13.76 -23.38 12.41
N ARG A 82 -15.01 -23.57 12.87
CA ARG A 82 -15.85 -24.71 12.46
C ARG A 82 -16.17 -24.68 10.96
N GLN A 83 -16.50 -23.50 10.43
CA GLN A 83 -16.80 -23.32 9.01
C GLN A 83 -15.57 -23.63 8.13
N LEU A 84 -14.40 -23.11 8.51
CA LEU A 84 -13.17 -23.33 7.76
C LEU A 84 -12.69 -24.78 7.81
N LYS A 85 -12.86 -25.47 8.95
CA LYS A 85 -12.59 -26.91 9.08
C LYS A 85 -13.41 -27.79 8.11
N GLY A 86 -14.52 -27.28 7.57
CA GLY A 86 -15.32 -27.98 6.57
C GLY A 86 -14.66 -28.06 5.19
N PHE A 87 -13.62 -27.25 4.93
CA PHE A 87 -12.88 -27.29 3.68
C PHE A 87 -11.61 -28.12 3.82
N GLU A 88 -11.36 -28.98 2.84
CA GLU A 88 -10.14 -29.79 2.77
C GLU A 88 -8.87 -28.93 2.74
N ALA A 89 -8.93 -27.73 2.14
CA ALA A 89 -7.82 -26.78 2.10
C ALA A 89 -7.33 -26.32 3.49
N PHE A 90 -8.18 -26.43 4.52
CA PHE A 90 -7.88 -26.12 5.93
C PHE A 90 -7.83 -27.40 6.79
N ALA A 91 -7.55 -28.57 6.20
CA ALA A 91 -7.35 -29.80 6.95
C ALA A 91 -6.30 -29.62 8.05
N GLY A 92 -6.64 -30.02 9.29
CA GLY A 92 -5.77 -29.83 10.45
C GLY A 92 -5.80 -28.43 11.07
N LEU A 93 -6.74 -27.55 10.71
CA LEU A 93 -6.90 -26.24 11.35
C LEU A 93 -7.21 -26.35 12.84
N GLU A 94 -6.30 -25.90 13.69
CA GLU A 94 -6.45 -25.92 15.15
C GLU A 94 -6.86 -24.56 15.69
N ARG A 95 -6.22 -23.49 15.20
CA ARG A 95 -6.49 -22.12 15.67
C ARG A 95 -6.38 -21.09 14.57
N ILE A 96 -7.14 -20.01 14.77
CA ILE A 96 -7.05 -18.78 14.00
C ILE A 96 -6.33 -17.74 14.86
N VAL A 97 -5.38 -17.03 14.27
CA VAL A 97 -4.65 -15.94 14.91
C VAL A 97 -4.95 -14.65 14.14
N PHE A 98 -5.40 -13.62 14.85
CA PHE A 98 -5.66 -12.31 14.27
C PHE A 98 -4.53 -11.35 14.65
N LYS A 99 -3.88 -10.76 13.65
CA LYS A 99 -2.90 -9.69 13.81
C LYS A 99 -3.44 -8.43 13.15
N VAL A 100 -3.56 -7.36 13.94
CA VAL A 100 -3.97 -6.05 13.41
C VAL A 100 -2.77 -5.41 12.72
N GLN A 101 -2.96 -5.03 11.47
CA GLN A 101 -1.99 -4.24 10.70
C GLN A 101 -2.77 -3.13 9.98
N PRO A 102 -2.73 -1.90 10.52
CA PRO A 102 -3.31 -0.74 9.87
C PRO A 102 -2.77 -0.55 8.47
N SER A 103 -3.67 -0.31 7.51
CA SER A 103 -3.30 0.14 6.19
C SER A 103 -2.62 1.51 6.34
N PHE A 104 -1.30 1.56 6.20
CA PHE A 104 -0.61 2.83 6.01
C PHE A 104 -0.94 3.29 4.59
N THR A 105 -2.02 4.03 4.42
CA THR A 105 -2.14 4.93 3.29
C THR A 105 -1.30 6.16 3.62
N PRO A 106 -0.12 6.36 3.01
CA PRO A 106 0.54 7.65 3.12
C PRO A 106 -0.46 8.67 2.59
N ASN A 107 -0.97 9.52 3.47
CA ASN A 107 -1.67 10.73 3.08
C ASN A 107 -0.63 11.69 2.51
N SER A 108 -0.06 11.33 1.37
CA SER A 108 0.71 12.25 0.55
C SER A 108 -0.27 12.80 -0.46
N ALA A 109 -1.08 13.77 -0.04
CA ALA A 109 -1.19 14.93 -0.89
C ALA A 109 0.26 15.35 -1.15
N PRO A 110 0.72 15.52 -2.42
CA PRO A 110 2.04 16.05 -2.65
C PRO A 110 2.12 17.33 -1.82
N THR A 111 3.05 17.38 -0.86
CA THR A 111 3.45 18.65 -0.28
C THR A 111 3.84 19.46 -1.49
N SER A 112 3.00 20.40 -1.91
CA SER A 112 3.35 21.34 -2.95
C SER A 112 4.67 21.90 -2.49
N GLU A 113 5.75 21.56 -3.19
CA GLU A 113 7.01 22.25 -3.04
C GLU A 113 6.65 23.72 -3.20
N GLY A 114 6.81 24.49 -2.12
CA GLY A 114 6.19 25.80 -1.96
C GLY A 114 6.71 26.76 -3.02
N ARG A 115 6.04 26.81 -4.17
CA ARG A 115 6.23 27.89 -5.13
C ARG A 115 5.57 29.11 -4.53
N LEU A 116 6.34 30.19 -4.39
CA LEU A 116 5.79 31.48 -4.01
C LEU A 116 4.77 31.90 -5.07
N SER A 117 3.61 32.38 -4.65
CA SER A 117 2.65 32.95 -5.59
C SER A 117 3.25 34.21 -6.23
N PRO A 118 2.81 34.60 -7.45
CA PRO A 118 3.29 35.80 -8.11
C PRO A 118 3.09 37.06 -7.23
N THR A 119 1.95 37.16 -6.55
CA THR A 119 1.65 38.26 -5.61
C THR A 119 2.62 38.30 -4.42
N ALA A 120 3.01 37.14 -3.88
CA ALA A 120 3.99 37.07 -2.80
C ALA A 120 5.39 37.49 -3.29
N ALA A 121 5.78 37.09 -4.51
CA ALA A 121 7.03 37.50 -5.12
C ALA A 121 7.10 39.02 -5.38
N GLU A 122 6.01 39.62 -5.87
CA GLU A 122 5.90 41.08 -6.07
C GLU A 122 6.01 41.84 -4.74
N SER A 123 5.32 41.37 -3.70
CA SER A 123 5.38 41.98 -2.36
C SER A 123 6.79 41.94 -1.77
N LEU A 124 7.51 40.81 -1.96
CA LEU A 124 8.90 40.67 -1.53
C LEU A 124 9.85 41.59 -2.32
N GLN A 125 9.61 41.77 -3.62
CA GLN A 125 10.39 42.68 -4.46
C GLN A 125 10.20 44.14 -4.05
N ALA A 126 8.95 44.57 -3.88
CA ALA A 126 8.63 45.93 -3.43
C ALA A 126 9.23 46.20 -2.03
N THR A 127 9.21 45.20 -1.14
CA THR A 127 9.85 45.32 0.18
C THR A 127 11.37 45.48 0.04
N ALA A 128 12.02 44.71 -0.83
CA ALA A 128 13.47 44.79 -1.05
C ALA A 128 13.94 46.17 -1.51
N GLU A 129 13.13 46.87 -2.32
CA GLU A 129 13.42 48.23 -2.82
C GLU A 129 13.43 49.29 -1.70
N THR A 130 12.70 49.05 -0.62
CA THR A 130 12.61 49.96 0.54
C THR A 130 13.66 49.69 1.63
N VAL A 131 14.37 48.55 1.55
CA VAL A 131 15.31 48.12 2.58
C VAL A 131 16.71 48.69 2.34
N THR A 132 17.23 49.39 3.34
CA THR A 132 18.57 50.02 3.30
C THR A 132 19.71 49.02 3.54
N ASP A 133 19.46 47.95 4.31
CA ASP A 133 20.48 46.93 4.58
C ASP A 133 20.75 46.09 3.30
N PRO A 134 22.00 46.10 2.78
CA PRO A 134 22.30 45.45 1.52
C PRO A 134 22.21 43.92 1.58
N ARG A 135 22.46 43.30 2.73
CA ARG A 135 22.38 41.85 2.92
C ARG A 135 20.93 41.39 2.97
N LEU A 136 20.08 42.14 3.68
CA LEU A 136 18.66 41.85 3.78
C LEU A 136 17.96 42.04 2.42
N ARG A 137 18.26 43.14 1.71
CA ARG A 137 17.76 43.36 0.35
C ARG A 137 18.09 42.20 -0.58
N GLN A 138 19.35 41.75 -0.59
CA GLN A 138 19.78 40.63 -1.44
C GLN A 138 19.08 39.31 -1.07
N ALA A 139 18.81 39.09 0.23
CA ALA A 139 18.07 37.91 0.68
C ALA A 139 16.60 37.94 0.20
N LEU A 140 15.95 39.10 0.26
CA LEU A 140 14.57 39.30 -0.21
C LEU A 140 14.46 39.16 -1.73
N GLU A 141 15.38 39.74 -2.50
CA GLU A 141 15.43 39.58 -3.96
C GLU A 141 15.64 38.12 -4.37
N ARG A 142 16.51 37.39 -3.66
CA ARG A 142 16.74 35.95 -3.89
C ARG A 142 15.47 35.15 -3.63
N LEU A 143 14.71 35.50 -2.58
CA LEU A 143 13.46 34.84 -2.24
C LEU A 143 12.38 35.12 -3.30
N ALA A 144 12.23 36.37 -3.76
CA ALA A 144 11.25 36.77 -4.77
C ALA A 144 11.43 36.04 -6.12
N ARG A 145 12.66 35.64 -6.48
CA ARG A 145 12.94 34.86 -7.70
C ARG A 145 12.26 33.50 -7.73
N HIS A 146 11.94 32.91 -6.57
CA HIS A 146 11.29 31.61 -6.50
C HIS A 146 9.78 31.63 -6.80
N GLY A 147 9.18 32.81 -7.03
CA GLY A 147 7.76 32.94 -7.40
C GLY A 147 7.49 33.54 -8.79
N LYS A 148 8.53 33.84 -9.58
CA LYS A 148 8.36 34.24 -10.98
C LYS A 148 8.17 32.99 -11.85
N PRO A 149 7.16 32.95 -12.76
CA PRO A 149 7.09 31.90 -13.76
C PRO A 149 8.35 31.96 -14.63
N GLN A 150 8.96 30.80 -14.85
CA GLN A 150 10.09 30.65 -15.75
C GLN A 150 9.52 30.56 -17.17
N ASP A 151 9.69 31.60 -17.98
CA ASP A 151 9.44 31.56 -19.43
C ASP A 151 10.48 30.67 -20.14
#